data_AF-A0A0F9HJP5-F1
#
_entry.id   AF-A0A0F9HJP5-F1
#
_cell.length_a   1.000
_cell.length_b   1.000
_cell.length_c   1.000
_cell.angle_alpha   90.00
_cell.angle_beta   90.00
_cell.angle_gamma   90.00
#
_symmetry.space_group_name_H-M   'P 1'
#
loop_
_entity.id
_entity.type
_entity.pdbx_description
1 polymer ?
#
loop_
_entity_poly.entity_id
_entity_poly.type
_entity_poly.pdbx_seq_one_letter_code
_entity_poly.pdbx_strand_id
1 'polypeptide(L)'
;MVEALVEVKKQARPFCCPEPRCTPIFSYNLYGPLPSTGESFICFGQMAEPVKFTYDGVEHVNNLNHCDYTPLKGIIRWQENKEDWEGVVKVFKLALEKLEEK
;
A
#
# COMPACT_ATOMS: atom_id res chain seq x y z
N MET A 1 -0.99 -7.68 34.87
CA MET A 1 -0.75 -8.04 33.46
C MET A 1 0.44 -7.23 33.00
N VAL A 2 1.55 -7.87 32.65
CA VAL A 2 2.75 -7.14 32.22
C VAL A 2 2.68 -7.03 30.71
N GLU A 3 2.39 -5.84 30.19
CA GLU A 3 2.51 -5.56 28.76
C GLU A 3 3.99 -5.62 28.40
N ALA A 4 4.40 -6.68 27.71
CA ALA A 4 5.74 -6.76 27.15
C ALA A 4 5.85 -5.72 26.03
N LEU A 5 6.48 -4.59 26.33
CA LEU A 5 6.87 -3.60 25.34
C LEU A 5 7.96 -4.24 24.47
N VAL A 6 7.59 -4.68 23.28
CA VAL A 6 8.54 -5.17 22.27
C VAL A 6 9.37 -3.99 21.80
N GLU A 7 10.65 -3.97 22.14
CA GLU A 7 11.58 -2.93 21.72
C GLU A 7 11.88 -3.09 20.22
N VAL A 8 11.20 -2.30 19.39
CA VAL A 8 11.37 -2.32 17.94
C VAL A 8 12.67 -1.60 17.57
N LYS A 9 13.66 -2.35 17.09
CA LYS A 9 14.93 -1.79 16.57
C LYS A 9 14.66 -0.71 15.53
N LYS A 10 15.26 0.47 15.72
CA LYS A 10 15.26 1.56 14.74
C LYS A 10 16.02 1.14 13.49
N GLN A 11 15.31 0.73 12.45
CA GLN A 11 15.85 0.50 11.11
C GLN A 11 15.48 1.68 10.21
N ALA A 12 16.43 2.21 9.45
CA ALA A 12 16.14 3.20 8.40
C ALA A 12 15.19 2.57 7.37
N ARG A 13 14.07 3.24 7.09
CA ARG A 13 12.98 2.69 6.28
C ARG A 13 12.98 3.33 4.89
N PRO A 14 12.98 2.54 3.79
CA PRO A 14 12.81 3.11 2.47
C PRO A 14 11.40 3.71 2.36
N PHE A 15 11.28 4.92 1.81
CA PHE A 15 10.00 5.60 1.63
C PHE A 15 9.17 5.05 0.44
N CYS A 16 9.52 3.85 -0.03
CA CYS A 16 8.93 3.17 -1.18
C CYS A 16 9.09 1.65 -1.03
N CYS A 17 8.28 0.91 -1.80
CA CYS A 17 8.42 -0.54 -1.96
C CYS A 17 9.84 -0.92 -2.41
N PRO A 18 10.48 -1.97 -1.84
CA PRO A 18 11.79 -2.43 -2.26
C PRO A 18 11.76 -3.31 -3.52
N GLU A 19 10.63 -3.44 -4.24
CA GLU A 19 10.54 -4.23 -5.47
C GLU A 19 11.37 -3.59 -6.58
N PRO A 20 12.47 -4.22 -7.03
CA PRO A 20 13.42 -3.58 -7.96
C PRO A 20 12.85 -3.35 -9.36
N ARG A 21 11.77 -4.05 -9.74
CA ARG A 21 11.08 -3.86 -11.03
C ARG A 21 10.02 -2.78 -11.00
N CYS A 22 9.78 -2.15 -9.84
CA CYS A 22 8.73 -1.17 -9.64
C CYS A 22 9.32 0.24 -9.60
N THR A 23 8.83 1.12 -10.48
CA THR A 23 9.15 2.55 -10.46
C THR A 23 8.11 3.29 -9.62
N PRO A 24 8.49 3.97 -8.52
CA PRO A 24 7.55 4.75 -7.73
C PRO A 24 6.91 5.88 -8.55
N ILE A 25 5.58 6.03 -8.45
CA ILE A 25 4.80 7.12 -9.05
C ILE A 25 4.48 8.17 -7.98
N PHE A 26 3.98 7.72 -6.83
CA PHE A 26 3.49 8.60 -5.77
C PHE A 26 3.64 7.92 -4.41
N SER A 27 3.94 8.70 -3.39
CA SER A 27 4.01 8.23 -2.00
C SER A 27 3.30 9.23 -1.11
N TYR A 28 2.57 8.71 -0.12
CA TYR A 28 1.82 9.54 0.80
C TYR A 28 2.04 9.08 2.24
N ASN A 29 2.39 10.05 3.08
CA ASN A 29 2.48 9.88 4.53
C ASN A 29 1.58 10.93 5.19
N LEU A 30 0.73 10.48 6.11
CA LEU A 30 -0.22 11.35 6.83
C LEU A 30 0.47 12.30 7.82
N TYR A 31 1.69 11.98 8.25
CA TYR A 31 2.36 12.65 9.35
C TYR A 31 3.45 13.65 8.92
N GLY A 32 3.82 13.68 7.63
CA GLY A 32 4.85 14.58 7.12
C GLY A 32 5.46 14.12 5.78
N PRO A 33 6.46 14.86 5.25
CA PRO A 33 7.05 14.57 3.94
C PRO A 33 7.89 13.29 3.88
N LEU A 34 8.40 12.82 5.02
CA LEU A 34 9.12 11.55 5.15
C LEU A 34 8.59 10.79 6.37
N PRO A 35 8.46 9.45 6.28
CA PRO A 35 7.91 8.66 7.37
C PRO A 35 8.92 8.46 8.49
N SER A 36 8.49 8.70 9.72
CA SER A 36 9.26 8.40 10.92
C SER A 36 9.21 6.91 11.28
N THR A 37 10.08 6.51 12.22
CA THR A 37 10.00 5.17 12.81
C THR A 37 8.71 5.06 13.63
N GLY A 38 7.75 4.28 13.11
CA GLY A 38 6.46 4.02 13.75
C GLY A 38 5.27 4.54 12.95
N GLU A 39 5.50 5.28 11.87
CA GLU A 39 4.43 5.78 11.00
C GLU A 39 4.08 4.77 9.90
N SER A 40 2.81 4.79 9.51
CA SER A 40 2.33 4.12 8.30
C SER A 40 2.45 5.07 7.12
N PHE A 41 2.77 4.53 5.95
CA PHE A 41 2.77 5.29 4.71
C PHE A 41 2.31 4.39 3.57
N ILE A 42 1.85 5.00 2.50
CA ILE A 42 1.45 4.31 1.28
C ILE A 42 2.37 4.74 0.13
N CYS A 43 2.68 3.80 -0.76
CA CYS A 43 3.33 4.13 -2.03
C CYS A 43 2.68 3.41 -3.20
N PHE A 44 2.68 4.08 -4.33
CA PHE A 44 2.14 3.63 -5.60
C PHE A 44 3.28 3.58 -6.61
N GLY A 45 3.31 2.56 -7.44
CA GLY A 45 4.34 2.42 -8.46
C GLY A 45 3.90 1.60 -9.65
N GLN A 46 4.66 1.70 -10.72
CA GLN A 46 4.44 0.98 -11.98
C GLN A 46 5.49 -0.10 -12.14
N MET A 47 5.05 -1.31 -12.51
CA MET A 47 5.94 -2.41 -12.84
C MET A 47 6.49 -2.24 -14.26
N ALA A 48 7.77 -2.55 -14.46
CA ALA A 48 8.39 -2.58 -15.79
C ALA A 48 7.69 -3.57 -16.74
N GLU A 49 7.24 -4.70 -16.20
CA GLU A 49 6.46 -5.71 -16.91
C GLU A 49 5.26 -6.15 -16.05
N PRO A 50 4.08 -6.38 -16.65
CA PRO A 50 2.91 -6.84 -15.91
C PRO A 50 3.13 -8.23 -15.33
N VAL A 51 2.64 -8.45 -14.10
CA VAL A 51 2.44 -9.78 -13.54
C VAL A 51 1.13 -10.33 -14.07
N LYS A 52 1.18 -11.49 -14.72
CA LYS A 52 0.00 -12.17 -15.29
C LYS A 52 -0.25 -13.48 -14.57
N PHE A 53 -1.48 -13.72 -14.16
CA PHE A 53 -1.90 -14.99 -13.57
C PHE A 53 -3.40 -15.23 -13.78
N THR A 54 -3.82 -16.48 -13.61
CA THR A 54 -5.24 -16.87 -13.67
C THR A 54 -5.64 -17.45 -12.33
N TYR A 55 -6.79 -17.01 -11.82
CA TYR A 55 -7.38 -17.53 -10.59
C TYR A 55 -8.88 -17.74 -10.80
N ASP A 56 -9.38 -18.94 -10.49
CA ASP A 56 -10.79 -19.33 -10.69
C ASP A 56 -11.36 -18.98 -12.08
N GLY A 57 -10.54 -19.14 -13.13
CA GLY A 57 -10.93 -18.90 -14.52
C GLY A 57 -10.89 -17.42 -14.95
N VAL A 58 -10.49 -16.50 -14.07
CA VAL A 58 -10.35 -15.07 -14.38
C VAL A 58 -8.87 -14.75 -14.61
N GLU A 59 -8.58 -14.10 -15.74
CA GLU A 59 -7.24 -13.60 -16.04
C GLU A 59 -7.01 -12.26 -15.33
N HIS A 60 -5.86 -12.14 -14.68
CA HIS A 60 -5.38 -10.91 -14.04
C HIS A 60 -4.10 -10.45 -14.72
N VAL A 61 -4.04 -9.16 -15.07
CA VAL A 61 -2.89 -8.51 -15.69
C VAL A 61 -2.58 -7.27 -14.88
N ASN A 62 -1.60 -7.37 -13.98
CA ASN A 62 -1.33 -6.37 -12.96
C ASN A 62 0.00 -5.69 -13.23
N ASN A 63 -0.04 -4.42 -13.61
CA ASN A 63 1.12 -3.60 -13.95
C ASN A 63 1.39 -2.48 -12.96
N LEU A 64 0.62 -2.40 -11.87
CA LEU A 64 0.75 -1.42 -10.82
C LEU A 64 0.97 -2.11 -9.47
N ASN A 65 1.63 -1.41 -8.55
CA ASN A 65 1.70 -1.77 -7.15
C ASN A 65 1.12 -0.65 -6.29
N HIS A 66 0.34 -1.04 -5.30
CA HIS A 66 0.01 -0.22 -4.12
C HIS A 66 0.60 -0.93 -2.90
N CYS A 67 1.40 -0.23 -2.11
CA CYS A 67 2.00 -0.78 -0.91
C CYS A 67 1.59 0.02 0.32
N ASP A 68 1.03 -0.69 1.30
CA ASP A 68 0.77 -0.18 2.63
C ASP A 68 1.90 -0.62 3.55
N TYR A 69 2.72 0.33 4.00
CA TYR A 69 3.60 0.08 5.12
C TYR A 69 2.84 0.32 6.42
N THR A 70 2.86 -0.65 7.31
CA THR A 70 2.39 -0.49 8.69
C THR A 70 3.46 -0.98 9.68
N PRO A 71 3.60 -0.36 10.86
CA PRO A 71 4.52 -0.83 11.89
C PRO A 71 4.27 -2.28 12.33
N LEU A 72 3.01 -2.70 12.33
CA LEU A 72 2.60 -4.02 12.80
C LEU A 72 2.81 -5.12 11.76
N LYS A 73 2.50 -4.85 10.48
CA LYS A 73 2.48 -5.88 9.41
C LYS A 73 3.67 -5.75 8.45
N GLY A 74 4.50 -4.73 8.59
CA GLY A 74 5.51 -4.41 7.60
C GLY A 74 4.88 -3.90 6.30
N ILE A 75 5.47 -4.24 5.17
CA ILE A 75 4.96 -3.89 3.84
C ILE A 75 3.93 -4.93 3.41
N ILE A 76 2.70 -4.49 3.19
CA ILE A 76 1.69 -5.22 2.43
C ILE A 76 1.76 -4.68 1.02
N ARG A 77 1.91 -5.57 0.03
CA ARG A 77 1.97 -5.19 -1.38
C ARG A 77 0.77 -5.77 -2.12
N TRP A 78 -0.01 -4.89 -2.72
CA TRP A 78 -1.08 -5.19 -3.66
C TRP A 78 -0.53 -5.07 -5.08
N GLN A 79 -0.73 -6.10 -5.89
CA GLN A 79 -0.47 -6.06 -7.33
C GLN A 79 -1.80 -5.79 -8.01
N GLU A 80 -1.87 -4.69 -8.75
CA GLU A 80 -3.12 -4.10 -9.24
C GLU A 80 -2.96 -3.64 -10.69
N ASN A 81 -4.06 -3.19 -11.28
CA ASN A 81 -4.10 -2.47 -12.54
C ASN A 81 -4.82 -1.11 -12.36
N LYS A 82 -5.02 -0.41 -13.47
CA LYS A 82 -5.64 0.92 -13.44
C LYS A 82 -7.09 0.87 -12.97
N GLU A 83 -7.83 -0.13 -13.42
CA GLU A 83 -9.24 -0.34 -13.10
C GLU A 83 -9.45 -0.60 -11.60
N ASP A 84 -8.51 -1.29 -10.95
CA ASP A 84 -8.50 -1.49 -9.50
C ASP A 84 -8.40 -0.14 -8.76
N TRP A 85 -7.47 0.73 -9.16
CA TRP A 85 -7.30 2.06 -8.55
C TRP A 85 -8.54 2.94 -8.74
N GLU A 86 -9.10 2.96 -9.95
CA GLU A 86 -10.34 3.68 -10.24
C GLU A 86 -11.51 3.13 -9.39
N GLY A 87 -11.56 1.81 -9.22
CA GLY A 87 -12.50 1.12 -8.34
C GLY A 87 -12.36 1.54 -6.88
N VAL A 88 -11.14 1.57 -6.33
CA VAL A 88 -10.86 1.98 -4.94
C VAL A 88 -11.30 3.42 -4.70
N VAL A 89 -11.01 4.36 -5.61
CA VAL A 89 -11.46 5.75 -5.48
C VAL A 89 -12.98 5.83 -5.35
N LYS A 90 -13.71 5.08 -6.17
CA LYS A 90 -15.17 5.03 -6.12
C LYS A 90 -15.66 4.43 -4.79
N VAL A 91 -15.08 3.31 -4.37
CA VAL A 91 -15.47 2.62 -3.12
C VAL A 91 -15.22 3.49 -1.90
N PHE A 92 -14.08 4.17 -1.80
CA PHE A 92 -13.77 5.04 -0.67
C PHE A 92 -14.70 6.25 -0.58
N LYS A 93 -15.05 6.86 -1.72
CA LYS A 93 -16.05 7.94 -1.74
C LYS A 93 -17.40 7.47 -1.19
N LEU A 94 -17.92 6.35 -1.70
CA LEU A 94 -19.19 5.77 -1.24
C LEU A 94 -19.15 5.40 0.25
N ALA A 95 -18.01 4.89 0.74
CA ALA A 95 -17.85 4.56 2.15
C ALA A 95 -17.86 5.80 3.05
N LEU A 96 -17.23 6.90 2.62
CA LEU A 96 -17.25 8.17 3.34
C LEU A 96 -18.65 8.78 3.38
N GLU A 97 -19.36 8.81 2.25
CA GLU A 97 -20.77 9.26 2.20
C GLU A 97 -21.63 8.48 3.21
N LYS A 98 -21.45 7.14 3.28
CA LYS A 98 -22.17 6.30 4.24
C LYS A 98 -21.75 6.48 5.70
N LEU A 99 -20.54 6.97 5.95
CA LEU A 99 -20.08 7.29 7.29
C LEU A 99 -20.74 8.58 7.80
N GLU A 100 -20.90 9.58 6.94
CA GLU A 100 -21.49 10.89 7.27
C GLU A 100 -23.02 10.85 7.43
N GLU A 101 -23.68 9.83 6.87
CA GLU A 101 -25.11 9.56 7.07
C GLU A 101 -25.45 9.04 8.49
N LYS A 102 -24.45 8.66 9.30
CA LYS A 102 -24.62 8.11 10.66
C LYS A 102 -24.41 9.17 11.73
#